data_AF-A0ABD2QM98-F1
#
_entry.id   AF-A0ABD2QM98-F1
#
_cell.length_a   1.000
_cell.length_b   1.000
_cell.length_c   1.000
_cell.angle_alpha   90.00
_cell.angle_beta   90.00
_cell.angle_gamma   90.00
#
_symmetry.space_group_name_H-M   'P 1'
#
loop_
_entity.id
_entity.type
_entity.pdbx_description
1 polymer ?
#
loop_
_entity_poly.entity_id
_entity_poly.type
_entity_poly.pdbx_seq_one_letter_code
_entity_poly.pdbx_strand_id
1 'polypeptide(L)'
;MHTLRSKPRRVSCSCDLYFVRLKDSSTLFPVEKTLMDEQTDYFLRHNHTDYQLSQLNVINLENVTKEIFQNLLHCLQKQCFPVEDFEQDERDLIKALFKVFQVAENLSIQSVCIMLERYLQSLLSRNNCIQIWRSSHNGSLYLSQLSTQAFANIIWNFTYQIHFHRSAVLDLSPIELLAILKSPYLCLLGKSCASSH
;
A
#
# COMPACT_ATOMS: atom_id res chain seq x y z
N MET A 1 36.65 -25.39 -49.97
CA MET A 1 36.48 -25.17 -48.53
C MET A 1 36.52 -23.67 -48.25
N HIS A 2 35.41 -23.10 -47.78
CA HIS A 2 35.31 -21.96 -46.85
C HIS A 2 33.82 -21.72 -46.62
N THR A 3 33.26 -22.41 -45.63
CA THR A 3 31.92 -22.11 -45.10
C THR A 3 32.03 -20.85 -44.26
N LEU A 4 31.39 -19.76 -44.72
CA LEU A 4 31.18 -18.54 -43.95
C LEU A 4 30.37 -18.91 -42.70
N ARG A 5 31.05 -18.90 -41.54
CA ARG A 5 30.42 -18.95 -40.21
C ARG A 5 29.52 -17.72 -40.07
N SER A 6 28.23 -17.88 -40.35
CA SER A 6 27.21 -16.97 -39.84
C SER A 6 27.25 -17.02 -38.32
N LYS A 7 27.69 -15.92 -37.68
CA LYS A 7 27.52 -15.72 -36.23
C LYS A 7 26.04 -15.94 -35.89
N PRO A 8 25.71 -16.58 -34.76
CA PRO A 8 24.32 -16.67 -34.33
C PRO A 8 23.77 -15.26 -34.16
N ARG A 9 22.66 -14.96 -34.83
CA ARG A 9 21.87 -13.75 -34.57
C ARG A 9 21.61 -13.70 -33.06
N ARG A 10 21.92 -12.58 -32.42
CA ARG A 10 21.46 -12.31 -31.05
C ARG A 10 19.94 -12.45 -31.06
N VAL A 11 19.41 -13.42 -30.34
CA VAL A 11 17.99 -13.51 -30.05
C VAL A 11 17.68 -12.27 -29.23
N SER A 12 17.03 -11.28 -29.85
CA SER A 12 16.47 -10.15 -29.11
C SER A 12 15.32 -10.72 -28.30
N CYS A 13 15.45 -10.77 -26.97
CA CYS A 13 14.30 -10.89 -26.10
C CYS A 13 13.45 -9.63 -26.33
N SER A 14 12.45 -9.72 -27.21
CA SER A 14 11.40 -8.71 -27.26
C SER A 14 10.54 -8.93 -26.03
N CYS A 15 10.80 -8.19 -24.96
CA CYS A 15 9.88 -8.16 -23.83
C CYS A 15 8.62 -7.43 -24.31
N ASP A 16 7.48 -8.10 -24.25
CA ASP A 16 6.21 -7.42 -24.45
C ASP A 16 5.98 -6.44 -23.31
N LEU A 17 5.62 -5.21 -23.64
CA LEU A 17 5.45 -4.14 -22.67
C LEU A 17 4.01 -3.62 -22.62
N TYR A 18 3.56 -3.30 -21.41
CA TYR A 18 2.51 -2.31 -21.16
C TYR A 18 3.13 -0.92 -21.01
N PHE A 19 2.41 0.09 -21.47
CA PHE A 19 2.78 1.49 -21.32
C PHE A 19 1.77 2.17 -20.41
N VAL A 20 2.19 2.47 -19.19
CA VAL A 20 1.31 2.99 -18.14
C VAL A 20 1.38 4.51 -18.09
N ARG A 21 0.25 5.18 -18.20
CA ARG A 21 0.12 6.62 -17.95
C ARG A 21 -0.21 6.86 -16.48
N LEU A 22 0.59 7.70 -15.83
CA LEU A 22 0.49 8.01 -14.39
C LEU A 22 0.12 9.48 -14.20
N LYS A 23 -0.49 9.80 -13.06
CA LYS A 23 -1.08 11.12 -12.74
C LYS A 23 -0.13 12.29 -12.97
N ASP A 24 1.11 12.15 -12.53
CA ASP A 24 2.15 13.17 -12.46
C ASP A 24 3.24 12.99 -13.53
N SER A 25 3.03 12.08 -14.48
CA SER A 25 4.00 11.77 -15.53
C SER A 25 3.50 12.24 -16.89
N SER A 26 4.28 13.10 -17.55
CA SER A 26 4.07 13.47 -18.95
C SER A 26 4.48 12.37 -19.93
N THR A 27 5.18 11.34 -19.45
CA THR A 27 5.68 10.21 -20.24
C THR A 27 5.00 8.90 -19.86
N LEU A 28 4.87 7.98 -20.82
CA LEU A 28 4.41 6.61 -20.56
C LEU A 28 5.51 5.81 -19.85
N PHE A 29 5.14 5.10 -18.79
CA PHE A 29 6.04 4.25 -18.03
C PHE A 29 5.99 2.81 -18.57
N PRO A 30 7.09 2.25 -19.09
CA PRO A 30 7.11 0.90 -19.62
C PRO A 30 7.15 -0.14 -18.49
N VAL A 31 6.36 -1.21 -18.61
CA VAL A 31 6.32 -2.34 -17.68
C VAL A 31 6.23 -3.65 -18.45
N GLU A 32 6.94 -4.68 -18.00
CA GLU A 32 6.88 -6.01 -18.60
C GLU A 32 5.49 -6.64 -18.45
N LYS A 33 4.90 -7.11 -19.55
CA LYS A 33 3.59 -7.75 -19.53
C LYS A 33 3.56 -8.98 -18.65
N THR A 34 4.57 -9.84 -18.77
CA THR A 34 4.69 -11.08 -18.01
C THR A 34 4.62 -10.83 -16.50
N LEU A 35 5.31 -9.79 -16.02
CA LEU A 35 5.30 -9.41 -14.61
C LEU A 35 3.90 -9.01 -14.13
N MET A 36 3.13 -8.30 -14.95
CA MET A 36 1.79 -7.82 -14.58
C MET A 36 0.72 -8.89 -14.73
N ASP A 37 0.74 -9.61 -15.85
CA ASP A 37 -0.26 -10.63 -16.19
C ASP A 37 -0.19 -11.85 -15.25
N GLU A 38 1.00 -12.16 -14.69
CA GLU A 38 1.14 -13.17 -13.63
C GLU A 38 0.49 -12.76 -12.30
N GLN A 39 0.28 -11.45 -12.08
CA GLN A 39 -0.13 -10.90 -10.80
C GLN A 39 -1.56 -10.38 -10.81
N THR A 40 -2.08 -10.00 -11.98
CA THR A 40 -3.44 -9.48 -12.13
C THR A 40 -3.95 -9.56 -13.57
N ASP A 41 -5.24 -9.89 -13.73
CA ASP A 41 -5.95 -9.78 -15.00
C ASP A 41 -6.30 -8.33 -15.39
N TYR A 42 -6.11 -7.35 -14.48
CA TYR A 42 -6.57 -5.99 -14.68
C TYR A 42 -6.05 -5.39 -15.98
N PHE A 43 -4.76 -5.58 -16.26
CA PHE A 43 -4.08 -5.03 -17.42
C PHE A 43 -4.57 -5.67 -18.71
N LEU A 44 -4.81 -6.99 -18.72
CA LEU A 44 -5.43 -7.69 -19.85
C LEU A 44 -6.83 -7.15 -20.17
N ARG A 45 -7.64 -6.87 -19.14
CA ARG A 45 -9.03 -6.40 -19.29
C ARG A 45 -9.14 -4.93 -19.70
N HIS A 46 -8.20 -4.09 -19.28
CA HIS A 46 -8.24 -2.64 -19.52
C HIS A 46 -7.22 -2.18 -20.57
N ASN A 47 -6.66 -3.13 -21.31
CA ASN A 47 -5.75 -2.82 -22.40
C ASN A 47 -6.49 -2.09 -23.52
N HIS A 48 -6.17 -0.80 -23.70
CA HIS A 48 -6.61 -0.04 -24.84
C HIS A 48 -5.53 -0.11 -25.92
N THR A 49 -5.87 -0.69 -27.07
CA THR A 49 -5.04 -0.60 -28.26
C THR A 49 -5.22 0.80 -28.85
N ASP A 50 -4.23 1.67 -28.61
CA ASP A 50 -4.27 3.01 -29.17
C ASP A 50 -3.90 2.95 -30.66
N TYR A 51 -4.92 3.13 -31.51
CA TYR A 51 -4.80 3.05 -32.97
C TYR A 51 -3.83 4.09 -33.54
N GLN A 52 -3.62 5.22 -32.85
CA GLN A 52 -2.73 6.29 -33.31
C GLN A 52 -1.26 6.00 -33.05
N LEU A 53 -0.97 5.13 -32.09
CA LEU A 53 0.39 4.83 -31.61
C LEU A 53 0.91 3.48 -32.07
N SER A 54 0.30 2.87 -33.10
CA SER A 54 0.61 1.53 -33.60
C SER A 54 0.59 0.45 -32.51
N GLN A 55 -0.58 -0.12 -32.21
CA GLN A 55 -0.76 -1.31 -31.36
C GLN A 55 -0.04 -1.29 -29.99
N LEU A 56 0.22 -0.11 -29.42
CA LEU A 56 0.78 -0.01 -28.07
C LEU A 56 -0.29 -0.35 -27.03
N ASN A 57 0.08 -1.18 -26.06
CA ASN A 57 -0.81 -1.61 -24.98
C ASN A 57 -0.77 -0.56 -23.87
N VAL A 58 -1.69 0.41 -23.92
CA VAL A 58 -1.67 1.57 -23.02
C VAL A 58 -2.68 1.38 -21.89
N ILE A 59 -2.24 1.61 -20.66
CA ILE A 59 -3.06 1.56 -19.44
C ILE A 59 -3.02 2.92 -18.76
N ASN A 60 -4.19 3.49 -18.45
CA ASN A 60 -4.28 4.79 -17.76
C ASN A 60 -4.58 4.59 -16.27
N LEU A 61 -3.67 5.04 -15.40
CA LEU A 61 -3.83 5.07 -13.95
C LEU A 61 -3.82 6.52 -13.46
N GLU A 62 -4.89 7.26 -13.74
CA GLU A 62 -4.99 8.72 -13.54
C GLU A 62 -4.87 9.19 -12.08
N ASN A 63 -5.06 8.28 -11.12
CA ASN A 63 -4.99 8.57 -9.69
C ASN A 63 -3.69 8.08 -9.03
N VAL A 64 -2.78 7.46 -9.79
CA VAL A 64 -1.55 6.87 -9.26
C VAL A 64 -0.35 7.72 -9.66
N THR A 65 0.45 8.13 -8.68
CA THR A 65 1.71 8.85 -8.94
C THR A 65 2.83 7.89 -9.30
N LYS A 66 3.86 8.40 -9.99
CA LYS A 66 5.02 7.62 -10.40
C LYS A 66 5.71 6.91 -9.24
N GLU A 67 5.90 7.61 -8.13
CA GLU A 67 6.53 7.07 -6.92
C GLU A 67 5.76 5.87 -6.35
N ILE A 68 4.44 5.98 -6.18
CA ILE A 68 3.59 4.89 -5.66
C ILE A 68 3.65 3.68 -6.59
N PHE A 69 3.61 3.92 -7.90
CA PHE A 69 3.70 2.85 -8.89
C PHE A 69 5.06 2.16 -8.90
N GLN A 70 6.15 2.91 -8.73
CA GLN A 70 7.50 2.34 -8.60
C GLN A 70 7.64 1.47 -7.35
N ASN A 71 7.08 1.91 -6.21
CA ASN A 71 7.06 1.10 -5.00
C ASN A 71 6.24 -0.18 -5.17
N LEU A 72 5.12 -0.12 -5.90
CA LEU A 72 4.35 -1.32 -6.27
C LEU A 72 5.18 -2.29 -7.12
N LEU A 73 5.87 -1.79 -8.16
CA LEU A 73 6.73 -2.62 -9.01
C LEU A 73 7.88 -3.23 -8.20
N HIS A 74 8.46 -2.48 -7.28
CA HIS A 74 9.47 -3.00 -6.36
C HIS A 74 8.91 -4.16 -5.52
N CYS A 75 7.70 -4.01 -4.98
CA CYS A 75 7.02 -5.07 -4.23
C CYS A 75 6.81 -6.33 -5.07
N LEU A 76 6.40 -6.19 -6.34
CA LEU A 76 6.22 -7.31 -7.26
C LEU A 76 7.55 -8.02 -7.56
N GLN A 77 8.62 -7.28 -7.80
CA GLN A 77 9.91 -7.82 -8.22
C GLN A 77 10.75 -8.39 -7.08
N LYS A 78 10.71 -7.75 -5.91
CA LYS A 78 11.57 -8.05 -4.77
C LYS A 78 10.84 -8.74 -3.62
N GLN A 79 9.50 -8.78 -3.66
CA GLN A 79 8.66 -9.36 -2.62
C GLN A 79 8.87 -8.69 -1.24
N CYS A 80 9.28 -7.41 -1.25
CA CYS A 80 9.45 -6.56 -0.08
C CYS A 80 9.11 -5.10 -0.41
N PHE A 81 8.92 -4.28 0.61
CA PHE A 81 8.75 -2.82 0.45
C PHE A 81 10.12 -2.13 0.50
N PRO A 82 10.38 -1.07 -0.31
CA PRO A 82 11.66 -0.36 -0.29
C PRO A 82 11.77 0.57 0.94
N VAL A 83 12.05 -0.01 2.11
CA VAL A 83 12.11 0.73 3.40
C VAL A 83 13.29 1.71 3.46
N GLU A 84 14.38 1.40 2.75
CA GLU A 84 15.61 2.22 2.70
C GLU A 84 15.35 3.64 2.15
N ASP A 85 14.25 3.85 1.42
CA ASP A 85 13.88 5.17 0.92
C ASP A 85 13.23 6.06 2.00
N PHE A 86 12.98 5.53 3.22
CA PHE A 86 12.19 6.18 4.28
C PHE A 86 12.93 6.33 5.62
N GLU A 87 14.27 6.31 5.63
CA GLU A 87 15.15 6.15 6.81
C GLU A 87 14.89 7.05 8.05
N GLN A 88 14.00 8.05 8.02
CA GLN A 88 13.77 8.95 9.14
C GLN A 88 12.31 9.27 9.49
N ASP A 89 11.31 8.92 8.66
CA ASP A 89 9.90 9.26 8.94
C ASP A 89 8.97 8.04 8.84
N GLU A 90 8.73 7.42 10.00
CA GLU A 90 7.80 6.30 10.15
C GLU A 90 6.37 6.65 9.69
N ARG A 91 5.95 7.92 9.81
CA ARG A 91 4.61 8.34 9.38
C ARG A 91 4.50 8.34 7.87
N ASP A 92 5.53 8.83 7.18
CA ASP A 92 5.57 8.84 5.72
C ASP A 92 5.69 7.42 5.16
N LEU A 93 6.46 6.54 5.81
CA LEU A 93 6.50 5.12 5.49
C LEU A 93 5.11 4.48 5.56
N ILE A 94 4.41 4.63 6.69
CA ILE A 94 3.06 4.07 6.87
C ILE A 94 2.10 4.61 5.81
N LYS A 95 2.17 5.91 5.52
CA LYS A 95 1.33 6.55 4.49
C LYS A 95 1.64 6.00 3.10
N ALA A 96 2.90 5.80 2.76
CA ALA A 96 3.31 5.20 1.49
C ALA A 96 2.84 3.74 1.38
N LEU A 97 2.99 2.95 2.44
CA LEU A 97 2.47 1.57 2.51
C LEU A 97 0.97 1.50 2.22
N PHE A 98 0.16 2.33 2.88
CA PHE A 98 -1.29 2.35 2.63
C PHE A 98 -1.65 2.82 1.22
N LYS A 99 -0.91 3.78 0.64
CA LYS A 99 -1.12 4.20 -0.74
C LYS A 99 -0.81 3.08 -1.74
N VAL A 100 0.30 2.39 -1.56
CA VAL A 100 0.68 1.25 -2.41
C VAL A 100 -0.30 0.10 -2.23
N PHE A 101 -0.73 -0.16 -0.99
CA PHE A 101 -1.78 -1.12 -0.68
C PHE A 101 -3.08 -0.81 -1.45
N GLN A 102 -3.55 0.44 -1.39
CA GLN A 102 -4.78 0.85 -2.09
C GLN A 102 -4.67 0.67 -3.60
N VAL A 103 -3.51 0.97 -4.19
CA VAL A 103 -3.27 0.73 -5.62
C VAL A 103 -3.25 -0.77 -5.91
N ALA A 104 -2.58 -1.58 -5.10
CA ALA A 104 -2.55 -3.04 -5.26
C ALA A 104 -3.96 -3.63 -5.16
N GLU A 105 -4.78 -3.17 -4.22
CA GLU A 105 -6.18 -3.60 -4.06
C GLU A 105 -7.03 -3.21 -5.28
N ASN A 106 -6.92 -1.96 -5.75
CA ASN A 106 -7.61 -1.50 -6.96
C ASN A 106 -7.21 -2.30 -8.21
N LEU A 107 -5.94 -2.68 -8.31
CA LEU A 107 -5.41 -3.52 -9.37
C LEU A 107 -5.64 -5.01 -9.12
N SER A 108 -6.27 -5.41 -8.01
CA SER A 108 -6.51 -6.81 -7.61
C SER A 108 -5.24 -7.66 -7.49
N ILE A 109 -4.11 -7.06 -7.09
CA ILE A 109 -2.83 -7.74 -6.88
C ILE A 109 -2.76 -8.29 -5.45
N GLN A 110 -3.32 -9.48 -5.26
CA GLN A 110 -3.51 -10.07 -3.93
C GLN A 110 -2.20 -10.34 -3.18
N SER A 111 -1.15 -10.77 -3.90
CA SER A 111 0.17 -11.08 -3.34
C SER A 111 0.76 -9.89 -2.58
N VAL A 112 0.69 -8.71 -3.19
CA VAL A 112 1.16 -7.45 -2.59
C VAL A 112 0.27 -7.00 -1.45
N CYS A 113 -1.06 -7.12 -1.57
CA CYS A 113 -1.97 -6.79 -0.46
C CYS A 113 -1.63 -7.59 0.81
N ILE A 114 -1.46 -8.91 0.68
CA ILE A 114 -1.13 -9.78 1.83
C ILE A 114 0.25 -9.44 2.41
N MET A 115 1.25 -9.20 1.55
CA MET A 115 2.59 -8.83 1.98
C MET A 115 2.59 -7.50 2.76
N LEU A 116 1.92 -6.48 2.22
CA LEU A 116 1.83 -5.16 2.84
C LEU A 116 0.99 -5.17 4.13
N GLU A 117 -0.09 -5.94 4.18
CA GLU A 117 -0.89 -6.11 5.40
C GLU A 117 -0.03 -6.69 6.53
N ARG A 118 0.71 -7.77 6.27
CA ARG A 118 1.63 -8.38 7.25
C ARG A 118 2.71 -7.40 7.69
N TYR A 119 3.24 -6.63 6.75
CA TYR A 119 4.25 -5.64 7.08
C TYR A 119 3.68 -4.51 7.97
N LEU A 120 2.49 -4.00 7.65
CA LEU A 120 1.78 -3.02 8.47
C LEU A 120 1.43 -3.57 9.86
N GLN A 121 1.05 -4.86 9.97
CA GLN A 121 0.86 -5.52 11.26
C GLN A 121 2.16 -5.54 12.08
N SER A 122 3.31 -5.80 11.44
CA SER A 122 4.62 -5.79 12.12
C SER A 122 5.05 -4.41 12.60
N LEU A 123 4.59 -3.35 11.92
CA LEU A 123 4.84 -1.97 12.32
C LEU A 123 3.89 -1.49 13.41
N LEU A 124 2.78 -2.18 13.69
CA LEU A 124 1.79 -1.73 14.65
C LEU A 124 2.41 -1.57 16.04
N SER A 125 2.45 -0.32 16.50
CA SER A 125 3.02 0.08 17.79
C SER A 125 2.07 1.02 18.51
N ARG A 126 2.33 1.24 19.80
CA ARG A 126 1.61 2.25 20.57
C ARG A 126 1.81 3.68 20.02
N ASN A 127 2.84 3.95 19.22
CA ASN A 127 3.11 5.31 18.73
C ASN A 127 2.36 5.63 17.43
N ASN A 128 1.98 4.60 16.67
CA ASN A 128 1.37 4.74 15.35
C ASN A 128 -0.02 4.12 15.24
N CYS A 129 -0.54 3.50 16.32
CA CYS A 129 -1.82 2.78 16.30
C CYS A 129 -3.00 3.65 15.85
N ILE A 130 -3.02 4.95 16.20
CA ILE A 130 -4.03 5.89 15.72
C ILE A 130 -3.94 6.06 14.20
N GLN A 131 -2.74 6.30 13.67
CA GLN A 131 -2.53 6.48 12.22
C GLN A 131 -2.90 5.21 11.44
N ILE A 132 -2.47 4.04 11.92
CA ILE A 132 -2.77 2.75 11.29
C ILE A 132 -4.27 2.46 11.34
N TRP A 133 -4.94 2.69 12.48
CA TRP A 133 -6.39 2.51 12.59
C TRP A 133 -7.14 3.37 11.58
N ARG A 134 -6.86 4.67 11.53
CA ARG A 134 -7.53 5.59 10.59
C ARG A 134 -7.36 5.17 9.13
N SER A 135 -6.14 4.76 8.76
CA SER A 135 -5.81 4.39 7.38
C SER A 135 -6.39 3.03 6.98
N SER A 136 -6.55 2.12 7.95
CA SER A 136 -7.11 0.77 7.75
C SER A 136 -8.64 0.72 7.82
N HIS A 137 -9.29 1.76 8.34
CA HIS A 137 -10.74 1.82 8.53
C HIS A 137 -11.54 2.05 7.23
N ASN A 138 -10.89 2.17 6.07
CA ASN A 138 -11.51 2.50 4.77
C ASN A 138 -12.30 1.35 4.09
N GLY A 139 -12.72 0.33 4.82
CA GLY A 139 -13.59 -0.73 4.31
C GLY A 139 -12.92 -1.84 3.50
N SER A 140 -11.58 -1.89 3.45
CA SER A 140 -10.85 -3.02 2.87
C SER A 140 -11.01 -4.28 3.73
N LEU A 141 -11.33 -5.42 3.11
CA LEU A 141 -11.44 -6.71 3.79
C LEU A 141 -10.10 -7.16 4.38
N TYR A 142 -9.02 -6.94 3.65
CA TYR A 142 -7.65 -7.28 4.07
C TYR A 142 -7.22 -6.51 5.33
N LEU A 143 -7.64 -5.25 5.46
CA LEU A 143 -7.20 -4.39 6.56
C LEU A 143 -8.11 -4.47 7.79
N SER A 144 -9.20 -5.24 7.74
CA SER A 144 -10.19 -5.34 8.84
C SER A 144 -9.59 -5.83 10.16
N GLN A 145 -8.73 -6.85 10.09
CA GLN A 145 -8.03 -7.39 11.26
C GLN A 145 -7.03 -6.37 11.81
N LEU A 146 -6.22 -5.75 10.94
CA LEU A 146 -5.28 -4.71 11.32
C LEU A 146 -5.98 -3.51 11.98
N SER A 147 -7.11 -3.06 11.41
CA SER A 147 -7.93 -1.99 11.98
C SER A 147 -8.41 -2.36 13.38
N THR A 148 -8.84 -3.60 13.59
CA THR A 148 -9.31 -4.07 14.91
C THR A 148 -8.17 -4.11 15.91
N GLN A 149 -7.00 -4.61 15.52
CA GLN A 149 -5.80 -4.65 16.37
C GLN A 149 -5.27 -3.24 16.70
N ALA A 150 -5.33 -2.32 15.74
CA ALA A 150 -4.93 -0.94 15.95
C ALA A 150 -5.89 -0.23 16.90
N PHE A 151 -7.21 -0.39 16.72
CA PHE A 151 -8.23 0.15 17.63
C PHE A 151 -8.08 -0.38 19.05
N ALA A 152 -7.89 -1.69 19.18
CA ALA A 152 -7.51 -2.34 20.43
C ALA A 152 -6.34 -1.61 21.10
N ASN A 153 -5.22 -1.48 20.39
CA ASN A 153 -4.01 -0.85 20.92
C ASN A 153 -4.24 0.60 21.39
N ILE A 154 -5.10 1.35 20.70
CA ILE A 154 -5.56 2.69 21.14
C ILE A 154 -6.27 2.60 22.49
N ILE A 155 -7.24 1.69 22.64
CA ILE A 155 -8.02 1.57 23.88
C ILE A 155 -7.13 1.16 25.07
N TRP A 156 -6.29 0.13 24.91
CA TRP A 156 -5.41 -0.34 25.98
C TRP A 156 -4.37 0.70 26.42
N ASN A 157 -3.99 1.62 25.52
CA ASN A 157 -3.00 2.65 25.78
C ASN A 157 -3.59 4.07 25.78
N PHE A 158 -4.91 4.24 25.93
CA PHE A 158 -5.57 5.53 25.67
C PHE A 158 -5.02 6.67 26.53
N THR A 159 -4.77 6.42 27.81
CA THR A 159 -4.14 7.39 28.73
C THR A 159 -2.73 7.78 28.25
N TYR A 160 -1.93 6.81 27.79
CA TYR A 160 -0.62 7.08 27.20
C TYR A 160 -0.74 7.91 25.91
N GLN A 161 -1.72 7.62 25.04
CA GLN A 161 -1.96 8.41 23.83
C GLN A 161 -2.24 9.88 24.15
N ILE A 162 -3.08 10.15 25.14
CA ILE A 162 -3.41 11.52 25.55
C ILE A 162 -2.17 12.27 26.06
N HIS A 163 -1.33 11.60 26.85
CA HIS A 163 -0.17 12.25 27.48
C HIS A 163 1.03 12.43 26.55
N PHE A 164 1.33 11.44 25.72
CA PHE A 164 2.58 11.42 24.93
C PHE A 164 2.37 11.62 23.44
N HIS A 165 1.17 11.37 22.93
CA HIS A 165 0.80 11.52 21.51
C HIS A 165 -0.41 12.43 21.33
N ARG A 166 -0.48 13.48 22.16
CA ARG A 166 -1.62 14.39 22.25
C ARG A 166 -2.03 14.95 20.88
N SER A 167 -1.08 15.28 20.02
CA SER A 167 -1.37 15.78 18.66
C SER A 167 -2.18 14.76 17.85
N ALA A 168 -1.80 13.49 17.87
CA ALA A 168 -2.49 12.44 17.12
C ALA A 168 -3.93 12.20 17.64
N VAL A 169 -4.15 12.37 18.94
CA VAL A 169 -5.50 12.30 19.54
C VAL A 169 -6.34 13.54 19.18
N LEU A 170 -5.73 14.72 19.17
CA LEU A 170 -6.41 15.98 18.81
C LEU A 170 -6.76 16.05 17.32
N ASP A 171 -6.02 15.35 16.46
CA ASP A 171 -6.28 15.25 15.02
C ASP A 171 -7.42 14.27 14.67
N LEU A 172 -8.02 13.61 15.68
CA LEU A 172 -9.21 12.79 15.50
C LEU A 172 -10.44 13.66 15.25
N SER A 173 -11.24 13.25 14.28
CA SER A 173 -12.57 13.81 14.08
C SER A 173 -13.49 13.50 15.28
N PRO A 174 -14.55 14.29 15.50
CA PRO A 174 -15.51 14.03 16.57
C PRO A 174 -16.11 12.62 16.52
N ILE A 175 -16.30 12.06 15.33
CA ILE A 175 -16.86 10.71 15.12
C ILE A 175 -15.84 9.64 15.57
N GLU A 176 -14.58 9.79 15.17
CA GLU A 176 -13.50 8.87 15.55
C GLU A 176 -13.28 8.89 17.07
N LEU A 177 -13.26 10.08 17.67
CA LEU A 177 -13.14 10.23 19.12
C LEU A 177 -14.34 9.62 19.85
N LEU A 178 -15.55 9.83 19.35
CA LEU A 178 -16.75 9.23 19.93
C LEU A 178 -16.73 7.70 19.86
N ALA A 179 -16.22 7.12 18.78
CA ALA A 179 -16.06 5.67 18.64
C ALA A 179 -15.11 5.11 19.70
N ILE A 180 -14.01 5.79 19.97
CA ILE A 180 -13.06 5.43 21.03
C ILE A 180 -13.70 5.55 22.41
N LEU A 181 -14.34 6.69 22.71
CA LEU A 181 -14.94 6.98 24.02
C LEU A 181 -16.14 6.08 24.34
N LYS A 182 -16.89 5.64 23.34
CA LYS A 182 -18.00 4.69 23.49
C LYS A 182 -17.53 3.24 23.67
N SER A 183 -16.23 2.96 23.54
CA SER A 183 -15.72 1.62 23.73
C SER A 183 -15.95 1.15 25.18
N PRO A 184 -16.68 0.03 25.39
CA PRO A 184 -16.95 -0.46 26.74
C PRO A 184 -15.67 -0.88 27.48
N TYR A 185 -14.62 -1.20 26.72
CA TYR A 185 -13.31 -1.58 27.26
C TYR A 185 -12.54 -0.39 27.85
N LEU A 186 -12.81 0.83 27.39
CA LEU A 186 -12.22 2.03 27.97
C LEU A 186 -12.76 2.29 29.38
N CYS A 187 -14.07 2.05 29.58
CA CYS A 187 -14.75 2.21 30.86
C CYS A 187 -14.27 1.23 31.94
N LEU A 188 -13.70 0.08 31.55
CA LEU A 188 -13.17 -0.92 32.49
C LEU A 188 -11.82 -0.51 33.08
N LEU A 189 -10.98 0.21 32.31
CA LEU A 189 -9.69 0.72 32.79
C LEU A 189 -9.86 1.80 33.87
N GLY A 190 -10.93 2.60 33.79
CA GLY A 190 -11.24 3.61 34.80
C GLY A 190 -11.78 3.04 36.12
N LYS A 191 -12.47 1.88 36.09
CA LYS A 191 -13.07 1.27 37.29
C LYS A 191 -12.05 0.60 38.22
N SER A 192 -10.94 0.09 37.68
CA SER A 192 -9.86 -0.49 38.48
C SER A 192 -9.15 0.53 39.40
N CYS A 193 -9.27 1.82 39.10
CA CYS A 193 -8.74 2.90 39.95
C CYS A 193 -9.76 3.41 40.99
N ALA A 194 -11.05 3.08 40.84
CA ALA A 194 -12.12 3.56 41.73
C ALA A 194 -12.47 2.58 42.86
N SER A 195 -11.99 1.33 42.79
CA SER A 195 -12.24 0.30 43.80
C SER A 195 -11.10 0.15 44.83
N SER A 196 -10.22 1.15 44.95
CA SER A 196 -9.11 1.19 45.94
C SER A 196 -9.21 2.37 46.92
N HIS A 197 -10.40 2.95 47.08
CA HIS A 197 -10.72 3.92 48.13
C HIS A 197 -11.91 3.46 48.97
#